data_AF-A0A645G2E4-F1
#
_entry.id   AF-A0A645G2E4-F1
#
_cell.length_a   1.000
_cell.length_b   1.000
_cell.length_c   1.000
_cell.angle_alpha   90.00
_cell.angle_beta   90.00
_cell.angle_gamma   90.00
#
_symmetry.space_group_name_H-M   'P 1'
#
loop_
_entity.id
_entity.type
_entity.pdbx_description
1 polymer ?
#
loop_
_entity_poly.entity_id
_entity_poly.type
_entity_poly.pdbx_seq_one_letter_code
_entity_poly.pdbx_strand_id
1 'polypeptide(L)'
;MGGKASVAGLVMWPAVMFGIYHSVILPLVLVEMSEKGHSFFGAIDMTSLVMVSLGITLANIVRPRSSGERALAASGASINFFFGTFVEAAYPFMFADKRVFASALAAATVGGAVVGITGSEATAYLPAFVAPFVSTNALGLTLAMVAAAGTAFILTLLSNISASRKLTGGRA
;
A
#
# COMPACT_ATOMS: atom_id res chain seq x y z
N MET A 1 1.98 2.91 -21.38
CA MET A 1 2.30 3.57 -20.10
C MET A 1 2.39 2.58 -18.91
N GLY A 2 1.71 1.42 -18.93
CA GLY A 2 1.72 0.42 -17.85
C GLY A 2 3.08 0.08 -17.22
N GLY A 3 4.11 -0.22 -18.02
CA GLY A 3 5.43 -0.61 -17.48
C GLY A 3 6.13 0.47 -16.64
N LYS A 4 5.92 1.77 -16.95
CA LYS A 4 6.49 2.88 -16.17
C LYS A 4 5.79 3.02 -14.81
N ALA A 5 4.48 2.76 -14.78
CA ALA A 5 3.68 2.83 -13.56
C ALA A 5 3.92 1.67 -12.60
N SER A 6 4.20 0.47 -13.12
CA SER A 6 4.68 -0.66 -12.31
C SER A 6 5.98 -0.35 -11.59
N VAL A 7 6.95 0.25 -12.30
CA VAL A 7 8.23 0.66 -11.72
C VAL A 7 8.03 1.79 -10.70
N ALA A 8 7.17 2.77 -11.01
CA ALA A 8 6.83 3.83 -10.06
C ALA A 8 6.31 3.24 -8.74
N GLY A 9 5.32 2.34 -8.81
CA GLY A 9 4.77 1.66 -7.64
C GLY A 9 5.81 0.87 -6.85
N LEU A 10 6.67 0.10 -7.53
CA LEU A 10 7.76 -0.65 -6.89
C LEU A 10 8.70 0.25 -6.08
N VAL A 11 9.04 1.44 -6.63
CA VAL A 11 9.99 2.37 -6.03
C VAL A 11 9.41 3.15 -4.84
N MET A 12 8.08 3.24 -4.71
CA MET A 12 7.43 4.01 -3.63
C MET A 12 7.88 3.58 -2.23
N TRP A 13 7.94 2.27 -1.95
CA TRP A 13 8.33 1.77 -0.63
C TRP A 13 9.78 2.10 -0.25
N PRO A 14 10.79 1.83 -1.10
CA PRO A 14 12.14 2.35 -0.88
C PRO A 14 12.16 3.88 -0.75
N ALA A 15 11.43 4.59 -1.61
CA ALA A 15 11.43 6.06 -1.60
C ALA A 15 10.88 6.65 -0.29
N VAL A 16 9.82 6.09 0.28
CA VAL A 16 9.26 6.57 1.56
C VAL A 16 10.18 6.25 2.74
N MET A 17 10.82 5.07 2.74
CA MET A 17 11.76 4.66 3.79
C MET A 17 13.05 5.50 3.81
N PHE A 18 13.54 5.92 2.65
CA PHE A 18 14.76 6.75 2.54
C PHE A 18 14.46 8.26 2.48
N GLY A 19 13.20 8.68 2.68
CA GLY A 19 12.82 10.10 2.70
C GLY A 19 12.72 10.77 1.33
N ILE A 20 13.03 10.06 0.24
CA ILE A 20 12.91 10.54 -1.16
C ILE A 20 11.46 10.88 -1.50
N TYR A 21 10.51 10.14 -0.94
CA TYR A 21 9.09 10.43 -1.11
C TYR A 21 8.77 11.87 -0.69
N HIS A 22 9.18 12.27 0.51
CA HIS A 22 8.86 13.59 1.06
C HIS A 22 9.63 14.72 0.38
N SER A 23 10.87 14.48 -0.06
CA SER A 23 11.71 15.51 -0.66
C SER A 23 11.49 15.69 -2.16
N VAL A 24 10.96 14.69 -2.86
CA VAL A 24 10.84 14.71 -4.34
C VAL A 24 9.42 14.34 -4.81
N ILE A 25 8.91 13.18 -4.41
CA ILE A 25 7.63 12.66 -4.95
C ILE A 25 6.45 13.49 -4.46
N LEU A 26 6.40 13.83 -3.17
CA LEU A 26 5.34 14.64 -2.58
C LEU A 26 5.25 16.04 -3.22
N PRO A 27 6.36 16.80 -3.36
CA PRO A 27 6.32 18.05 -4.13
C PRO A 27 5.80 17.87 -5.56
N LEU A 28 6.18 16.79 -6.24
CA LEU A 28 5.72 16.51 -7.61
C LEU A 28 4.20 16.23 -7.66
N VAL A 29 3.68 15.47 -6.71
CA VAL A 29 2.22 15.25 -6.55
C VAL A 29 1.50 16.58 -6.40
N LEU A 30 2.02 17.48 -5.55
CA LEU A 30 1.42 18.78 -5.31
C LEU A 30 1.44 19.68 -6.56
N VAL A 31 2.54 19.65 -7.33
CA VAL A 31 2.62 20.38 -8.61
C VAL A 31 1.59 19.86 -9.60
N GLU A 32 1.50 18.54 -9.81
CA GLU A 32 0.50 17.94 -10.71
C GLU A 32 -0.93 18.29 -10.29
N MET A 33 -1.23 18.22 -9.00
CA MET A 33 -2.53 18.61 -8.45
C MET A 33 -2.81 20.09 -8.62
N SER A 34 -1.81 20.96 -8.52
CA SER A 34 -1.98 22.41 -8.71
C SER A 34 -2.28 22.78 -10.17
N GLU A 35 -1.77 22.01 -11.13
CA GLU A 35 -1.95 22.28 -12.56
C GLU A 35 -3.22 21.63 -13.12
N LYS A 36 -3.56 20.42 -12.67
CA LYS A 36 -4.62 19.59 -13.27
C LYS A 36 -5.80 19.31 -12.34
N GLY A 37 -5.63 19.50 -11.03
CA GLY A 37 -6.57 19.05 -10.00
C GLY A 37 -6.43 17.57 -9.60
N HIS A 38 -5.65 16.79 -10.35
CA HIS A 38 -5.38 15.36 -10.12
C HIS A 38 -3.91 15.05 -10.39
N SER A 39 -3.42 13.94 -9.84
CA SER A 39 -2.02 13.52 -9.98
C SER A 39 -1.90 12.03 -10.30
N PHE A 40 -1.01 11.72 -11.24
CA PHE A 40 -0.58 10.35 -11.52
C PHE A 40 0.18 9.80 -10.31
N PHE A 41 1.13 10.55 -9.77
CA PHE A 41 1.86 10.14 -8.57
C PHE A 41 0.95 10.05 -7.34
N GLY A 42 -0.14 10.82 -7.28
CA GLY A 42 -1.17 10.71 -6.25
C GLY A 42 -1.96 9.40 -6.33
N ALA A 43 -2.31 8.95 -7.54
CA ALA A 43 -2.90 7.62 -7.73
C ALA A 43 -1.92 6.49 -7.38
N ILE A 44 -0.64 6.65 -7.72
CA ILE A 44 0.42 5.69 -7.32
C ILE A 44 0.59 5.68 -5.80
N ASP A 45 0.62 6.82 -5.12
CA ASP A 45 0.71 6.90 -3.66
C ASP A 45 -0.45 6.14 -2.97
N MET A 46 -1.69 6.47 -3.35
CA MET A 46 -2.87 5.81 -2.81
C MET A 46 -2.80 4.28 -3.01
N THR A 47 -2.48 3.82 -4.21
CA THR A 47 -2.52 2.38 -4.53
C THR A 47 -1.30 1.63 -4.00
N SER A 48 -0.10 2.18 -4.12
CA SER A 48 1.16 1.50 -3.82
C SER A 48 1.61 1.65 -2.37
N LEU A 49 1.18 2.70 -1.66
CA LEU A 49 1.50 2.91 -0.24
C LEU A 49 0.28 2.70 0.64
N VAL A 50 -0.76 3.54 0.52
CA VAL A 50 -1.93 3.50 1.41
C VAL A 50 -2.62 2.16 1.36
N MET A 51 -2.98 1.66 0.17
CA MET A 51 -3.72 0.40 0.05
C MET A 51 -2.85 -0.83 0.32
N VAL A 52 -1.55 -0.78 0.03
CA VAL A 52 -0.62 -1.85 0.42
C VAL A 52 -0.47 -1.93 1.94
N SER A 53 -0.31 -0.78 2.61
CA SER A 53 -0.26 -0.71 4.08
C SER A 53 -1.54 -1.24 4.71
N LEU A 54 -2.70 -0.89 4.14
CA LEU A 54 -3.99 -1.43 4.56
C LEU A 54 -4.04 -2.96 4.42
N GLY A 55 -3.61 -3.52 3.29
CA GLY A 55 -3.59 -4.98 3.10
C GLY A 55 -2.70 -5.70 4.11
N ILE A 56 -1.50 -5.18 4.37
CA ILE A 56 -0.56 -5.74 5.37
C ILE A 56 -1.16 -5.69 6.77
N THR A 57 -1.71 -4.55 7.17
CA THR A 57 -2.29 -4.39 8.51
C THR A 57 -3.53 -5.28 8.69
N LEU A 58 -4.44 -5.34 7.71
CA LEU A 58 -5.59 -6.26 7.74
C LEU A 58 -5.15 -7.73 7.89
N ALA A 59 -4.09 -8.16 7.20
CA ALA A 59 -3.58 -9.52 7.33
C ALA A 59 -3.07 -9.82 8.76
N ASN A 60 -2.46 -8.84 9.41
CA ASN A 60 -1.99 -8.95 10.79
C ASN A 60 -3.13 -8.81 11.83
N ILE A 61 -4.27 -8.20 11.48
CA ILE A 61 -5.48 -8.29 12.31
C ILE A 61 -6.01 -9.73 12.29
N VAL A 62 -6.15 -10.32 11.09
CA VAL A 62 -6.68 -11.67 10.90
C VAL A 62 -5.76 -12.72 11.53
N ARG A 63 -4.47 -12.71 11.14
CA ARG A 63 -3.47 -13.67 11.61
C ARG A 63 -2.22 -12.93 12.09
N PRO A 64 -2.23 -12.37 13.31
CA PRO A 64 -1.04 -11.79 13.91
C PRO A 64 -0.02 -12.89 14.23
N ARG A 65 1.26 -12.52 14.35
CA ARG A 65 2.33 -13.44 14.77
C ARG A 65 2.58 -13.39 16.26
N SER A 66 2.21 -12.29 16.92
CA SER A 66 2.27 -12.11 18.38
C SER A 66 0.99 -11.45 18.93
N SER A 67 0.76 -11.56 20.24
CA SER A 67 -0.47 -11.08 20.89
C SER A 67 -0.69 -9.56 20.80
N GLY A 68 0.39 -8.76 20.75
CA GLY A 68 0.33 -7.30 20.67
C GLY A 68 0.15 -6.74 19.25
N GLU A 69 0.57 -7.50 18.23
CA GLU A 69 0.53 -7.04 16.83
C GLU A 69 -0.89 -6.74 16.32
N ARG A 70 -1.89 -7.49 16.78
CA ARG A 70 -3.28 -7.31 16.33
C ARG A 70 -3.82 -5.93 16.68
N ALA A 71 -3.58 -5.45 17.90
CA ALA A 71 -4.06 -4.16 18.35
C ALA A 71 -3.38 -3.01 17.57
N LEU A 72 -2.07 -3.12 17.38
CA LEU A 72 -1.29 -2.18 16.57
C LEU A 72 -1.75 -2.15 15.11
N ALA A 73 -2.01 -3.32 14.52
CA ALA A 73 -2.50 -3.44 13.16
C ALA A 73 -3.91 -2.84 13.01
N ALA A 74 -4.79 -3.04 14.00
CA ALA A 74 -6.16 -2.53 13.97
C ALA A 74 -6.21 -0.99 14.02
N SER A 75 -5.45 -0.37 14.93
CA SER A 75 -5.37 1.09 14.99
C SER A 75 -4.73 1.67 13.73
N GLY A 76 -3.63 1.06 13.27
CA GLY A 76 -2.93 1.47 12.05
C GLY A 76 -3.80 1.37 10.80
N ALA A 77 -4.51 0.25 10.60
CA ALA A 77 -5.43 0.06 9.48
C ALA A 77 -6.54 1.13 9.47
N SER A 78 -7.10 1.42 10.64
CA SER A 78 -8.19 2.39 10.78
C SER A 78 -7.72 3.80 10.39
N ILE A 79 -6.62 4.27 10.98
CA ILE A 79 -6.09 5.62 10.68
C ILE A 79 -5.69 5.70 9.20
N ASN A 80 -5.00 4.69 8.68
CA ASN A 80 -4.57 4.66 7.30
C ASN A 80 -5.76 4.71 6.32
N PHE A 81 -6.83 3.97 6.58
CA PHE A 81 -8.02 3.97 5.72
C PHE A 81 -8.80 5.29 5.75
N PHE A 82 -9.01 5.86 6.94
CA PHE A 82 -9.84 7.06 7.12
C PHE A 82 -9.13 8.37 6.81
N PHE A 83 -7.80 8.42 6.87
CA PHE A 83 -7.05 9.63 6.56
C PHE A 83 -6.20 9.51 5.30
N GLY A 84 -6.01 8.28 4.78
CA GLY A 84 -5.22 8.05 3.56
C GLY A 84 -3.75 8.42 3.70
N THR A 85 -3.18 8.40 4.91
CA THR A 85 -1.84 8.93 5.16
C THR A 85 -1.12 8.33 6.39
N PHE A 86 -1.26 7.03 6.66
CA PHE A 86 -0.56 6.41 7.79
C PHE A 86 0.09 5.10 7.39
N VAL A 87 0.95 5.19 6.37
CA VAL A 87 1.54 4.04 5.69
C VAL A 87 2.60 3.34 6.54
N GLU A 88 3.19 4.08 7.48
CA GLU A 88 4.14 3.64 8.50
C GLU A 88 3.56 2.57 9.44
N ALA A 89 2.23 2.45 9.51
CA ALA A 89 1.57 1.35 10.21
C ALA A 89 2.03 -0.04 9.73
N ALA A 90 2.52 -0.14 8.48
CA ALA A 90 3.05 -1.38 7.93
C ALA A 90 4.53 -1.64 8.27
N TYR A 91 5.30 -0.63 8.72
CA TYR A 91 6.74 -0.75 8.99
C TYR A 91 7.10 -1.85 10.00
N PRO A 92 6.40 -1.99 11.15
CA PRO A 92 6.73 -3.05 12.11
C PRO A 92 6.66 -4.44 11.48
N PHE A 93 5.68 -4.69 10.60
CA PHE A 93 5.48 -5.98 9.97
C PHE A 93 6.47 -6.23 8.83
N MET A 94 6.78 -5.21 8.03
CA MET A 94 7.75 -5.31 6.95
C MET A 94 9.18 -5.52 7.46
N PHE A 95 9.58 -4.81 8.51
CA PHE A 95 10.92 -4.96 9.09
C PHE A 95 11.08 -6.27 9.89
N ALA A 96 9.99 -6.80 10.44
CA ALA A 96 10.02 -8.09 11.13
C ALA A 96 10.15 -9.30 10.20
N ASP A 97 9.71 -9.21 8.94
CA ASP A 97 9.76 -10.33 7.98
C ASP A 97 10.00 -9.86 6.54
N LYS A 98 11.15 -10.23 5.99
CA LYS A 98 11.53 -9.94 4.60
C LYS A 98 10.50 -10.43 3.55
N ARG A 99 9.70 -11.45 3.88
CA ARG A 99 8.62 -11.93 3.00
C ARG A 99 7.46 -10.94 2.95
N VAL A 100 7.15 -10.30 4.08
CA VAL A 100 6.13 -9.25 4.16
C VAL A 100 6.62 -8.01 3.42
N PHE A 101 7.90 -7.64 3.58
CA PHE A 101 8.49 -6.57 2.77
C PHE A 101 8.43 -6.87 1.25
N ALA A 102 8.80 -8.09 0.84
CA ALA A 102 8.67 -8.49 -0.57
C ALA A 102 7.20 -8.48 -1.05
N SER A 103 6.25 -8.84 -0.17
CA SER A 103 4.81 -8.76 -0.46
C SER A 103 4.37 -7.32 -0.70
N ALA A 104 4.90 -6.36 0.07
CA ALA A 104 4.63 -4.93 -0.12
C ALA A 104 5.10 -4.45 -1.50
N LEU A 105 6.33 -4.80 -1.89
CA LEU A 105 6.90 -4.45 -3.21
C LEU A 105 6.09 -5.06 -4.36
N ALA A 106 5.71 -6.34 -4.25
CA ALA A 106 4.91 -7.02 -5.26
C ALA A 106 3.52 -6.38 -5.40
N ALA A 107 2.84 -6.13 -4.28
CA ALA A 107 1.53 -5.49 -4.26
C ALA A 107 1.58 -4.05 -4.81
N ALA A 108 2.63 -3.29 -4.46
CA ALA A 108 2.84 -1.94 -4.96
C ALA A 108 3.06 -1.92 -6.48
N THR A 109 3.81 -2.90 -7.00
CA THR A 109 4.01 -3.11 -8.45
C THR A 109 2.68 -3.43 -9.14
N VAL A 110 1.84 -4.29 -8.55
CA VAL A 110 0.51 -4.65 -9.09
C VAL A 110 -0.40 -3.42 -9.10
N GLY A 111 -0.49 -2.68 -8.00
CA GLY A 111 -1.28 -1.43 -7.92
C GLY A 111 -0.87 -0.43 -8.98
N GLY A 112 0.44 -0.14 -9.08
CA GLY A 112 0.98 0.77 -10.08
C GLY A 112 0.75 0.29 -11.51
N ALA A 113 0.84 -1.02 -11.78
CA ALA A 113 0.51 -1.59 -13.09
C ALA A 113 -0.94 -1.31 -13.48
N VAL A 114 -1.90 -1.54 -12.57
CA VAL A 114 -3.33 -1.32 -12.84
C VAL A 114 -3.61 0.17 -13.03
N VAL A 115 -3.00 1.06 -12.24
CA VAL A 115 -3.07 2.52 -12.47
C VAL A 115 -2.59 2.87 -13.88
N GLY A 116 -1.42 2.35 -14.29
CA GLY A 116 -0.86 2.64 -15.62
C GLY A 116 -1.60 2.01 -16.80
N ILE A 117 -2.35 0.93 -16.59
CA ILE A 117 -3.23 0.32 -17.59
C ILE A 117 -4.53 1.13 -17.73
N THR A 118 -5.10 1.55 -16.61
CA THR A 118 -6.38 2.26 -16.56
C THR A 118 -6.25 3.76 -16.84
N GLY A 119 -5.02 4.30 -16.79
CA GLY A 119 -4.74 5.73 -16.93
C GLY A 119 -5.32 6.56 -15.78
N SER A 120 -5.51 5.96 -14.61
CA SER A 120 -6.15 6.62 -13.48
C SER A 120 -5.22 7.66 -12.86
N GLU A 121 -5.72 8.86 -12.64
CA GLU A 121 -5.08 9.90 -11.85
C GLU A 121 -6.02 10.29 -10.71
N ALA A 122 -5.49 10.68 -9.56
CA ALA A 122 -6.28 10.94 -8.37
C ALA A 122 -5.73 12.11 -7.57
N THR A 123 -6.60 12.79 -6.84
CA THR A 123 -6.19 13.72 -5.78
C THR A 123 -5.60 12.91 -4.63
N ALA A 124 -4.38 13.28 -4.20
CA ALA A 124 -3.69 12.62 -3.09
C ALA A 124 -4.16 13.15 -1.72
N TYR A 125 -3.75 12.47 -0.64
CA TYR A 125 -4.02 12.86 0.75
C TYR A 125 -5.52 12.91 1.11
N LEU A 126 -6.29 12.03 0.49
CA LEU A 126 -7.72 11.84 0.78
C LEU A 126 -7.94 10.53 1.53
N PRO A 127 -9.01 10.42 2.34
CA PRO A 127 -9.47 9.14 2.84
C PRO A 127 -9.60 8.11 1.71
N ALA A 128 -9.20 6.86 1.97
CA ALA A 128 -9.16 5.83 0.93
C ALA A 128 -10.54 5.58 0.29
N PHE A 129 -11.62 5.69 1.06
CA PHE A 129 -12.98 5.54 0.53
C PHE A 129 -13.45 6.74 -0.31
N VAL A 130 -12.82 7.91 -0.17
CA VAL A 130 -13.14 9.13 -0.93
C VAL A 130 -12.36 9.17 -2.25
N ALA A 131 -11.14 8.63 -2.26
CA ALA A 131 -10.22 8.72 -3.40
C ALA A 131 -10.84 8.31 -4.76
N PRO A 132 -11.63 7.22 -4.89
CA PRO A 132 -12.28 6.88 -6.16
C PRO A 132 -13.18 7.99 -6.73
N PHE A 133 -13.87 8.73 -5.87
CA PHE A 133 -14.80 9.79 -6.28
C PHE A 133 -14.09 11.07 -6.71
N VAL A 134 -12.81 11.21 -6.38
CA VAL A 134 -11.96 12.36 -6.72
C VAL A 134 -10.79 11.89 -7.60
N SER A 135 -11.15 11.11 -8.63
CA SER A 135 -10.21 10.55 -9.61
C SER A 135 -10.73 10.71 -11.03
N THR A 136 -9.83 10.67 -12.01
CA THR A 136 -10.20 10.74 -13.43
C THR A 136 -10.89 9.47 -13.92
N ASN A 137 -10.70 8.35 -13.22
CA ASN A 137 -11.31 7.06 -13.53
C ASN A 137 -11.60 6.29 -12.24
N ALA A 138 -12.80 6.48 -11.68
CA ALA A 138 -13.22 5.89 -10.41
C ALA A 138 -13.14 4.35 -10.41
N LEU A 139 -13.58 3.72 -11.50
CA LEU A 139 -13.52 2.26 -11.65
C LEU A 139 -12.06 1.79 -11.71
N GLY A 140 -11.25 2.46 -12.54
CA GLY A 140 -9.84 2.12 -12.71
C GLY A 140 -9.03 2.24 -11.42
N LEU A 141 -9.24 3.34 -10.67
CA LEU A 141 -8.60 3.54 -9.38
C LEU A 141 -9.08 2.50 -8.36
N THR A 142 -10.38 2.24 -8.28
CA THR A 142 -10.93 1.22 -7.35
C THR A 142 -10.35 -0.16 -7.63
N LEU A 143 -10.24 -0.55 -8.90
CA LEU A 143 -9.61 -1.81 -9.30
C LEU A 143 -8.14 -1.86 -8.87
N ALA A 144 -7.39 -0.76 -9.04
CA ALA A 144 -6.00 -0.68 -8.60
C ALA A 144 -5.86 -0.79 -7.07
N MET A 145 -6.74 -0.10 -6.33
CA MET A 145 -6.78 -0.12 -4.86
C MET A 145 -7.08 -1.52 -4.33
N VAL A 146 -8.08 -2.20 -4.88
CA VAL A 146 -8.45 -3.57 -4.50
C VAL A 146 -7.35 -4.56 -4.89
N ALA A 147 -6.76 -4.42 -6.08
CA ALA A 147 -5.67 -5.28 -6.52
C ALA A 147 -4.44 -5.15 -5.61
N ALA A 148 -4.04 -3.93 -5.25
CA ALA A 148 -2.92 -3.68 -4.36
C ALA A 148 -3.19 -4.20 -2.94
N ALA A 149 -4.31 -3.80 -2.33
CA ALA A 149 -4.67 -4.24 -0.98
C ALA A 149 -4.87 -5.75 -0.89
N GLY A 150 -5.56 -6.35 -1.85
CA GLY A 150 -5.80 -7.79 -1.93
C GLY A 150 -4.49 -8.57 -2.09
N THR A 151 -3.59 -8.12 -2.97
CA THR A 151 -2.28 -8.76 -3.15
C THR A 151 -1.45 -8.68 -1.86
N ALA A 152 -1.38 -7.50 -1.26
CA ALA A 152 -0.65 -7.29 -0.01
C ALA A 152 -1.21 -8.15 1.14
N PHE A 153 -2.53 -8.19 1.27
CA PHE A 153 -3.24 -8.99 2.27
C PHE A 153 -2.97 -10.48 2.10
N ILE A 154 -3.20 -11.02 0.89
CA ILE A 154 -3.06 -12.47 0.64
C ILE A 154 -1.61 -12.91 0.88
N LEU A 155 -0.63 -12.21 0.32
CA LEU A 155 0.78 -12.60 0.46
C LEU A 155 1.29 -12.47 1.90
N THR A 156 0.86 -11.43 2.62
CA THR A 156 1.18 -11.26 4.05
C THR A 156 0.54 -12.34 4.89
N LEU A 157 -0.74 -12.67 4.63
CA LEU A 157 -1.45 -13.73 5.33
C LEU A 157 -0.77 -15.09 5.13
N LEU A 158 -0.38 -15.41 3.90
CA LEU A 158 0.38 -16.64 3.59
C LEU A 158 1.74 -16.67 4.30
N SER A 159 2.41 -15.52 4.40
CA SER A 159 3.67 -15.39 5.13
C SER A 159 3.47 -15.66 6.63
N ASN A 160 2.41 -15.11 7.23
CA ASN A 160 2.08 -15.29 8.64
C ASN A 160 1.65 -16.73 8.96
N ILE A 161 0.88 -17.36 8.08
CA ILE A 161 0.51 -18.79 8.20
C ILE A 161 1.76 -19.67 8.14
N SER A 162 2.64 -19.43 7.16
CA SER A 162 3.88 -20.20 6.98
C SER A 162 4.81 -20.08 8.19
N ALA A 163 4.93 -18.88 8.76
CA ALA A 163 5.72 -18.66 9.95
C ALA A 163 5.12 -19.33 11.20
N SER A 164 3.79 -19.25 11.36
CA SER A 164 3.08 -19.93 12.45
C SER A 164 3.36 -21.43 12.43
N ARG A 165 3.29 -22.06 11.24
CA ARG A 165 3.56 -23.49 11.07
C ARG A 165 4.97 -23.88 11.48
N LYS A 166 5.98 -23.07 11.14
CA LYS A 166 7.38 -23.31 11.52
C LYS A 166 7.59 -23.29 13.04
N LEU A 167 6.89 -22.42 13.76
CA LEU A 167 6.96 -22.36 15.23
C LEU A 167 6.37 -23.61 15.90
N THR A 168 5.27 -24.15 15.35
CA THR A 168 4.65 -25.40 15.85
C THR A 168 5.44 -26.66 15.46
N GLY A 169 6.05 -26.69 14.27
CA GLY A 169 6.77 -27.86 13.75
C GLY A 169 8.19 -28.06 14.31
N GLY A 170 8.76 -27.06 15.00
CA GLY A 170 10.06 -27.15 15.66
C GLY A 170 10.01 -27.59 17.13
N ARG A 171 8.86 -28.09 17.59
CA ARG A 171 8.63 -28.58 18.98
C ARG A 171 8.47 -30.11 19.05
N ALA A 172 8.98 -30.85 18.07
CA ALA A 172 9.02 -32.31 18.08
C ALA A 172 10.43 -32.79 18.36
#